data_AF-A0AAU3G0J4-F1
#
_entry.id   AF-A0AAU3G0J4-F1
#
_cell.length_a   1.000
_cell.length_b   1.000
_cell.length_c   1.000
_cell.angle_alpha   90.00
_cell.angle_beta   90.00
_cell.angle_gamma   90.00
#
_symmetry.space_group_name_H-M   'P 1'
#
loop_
_entity.id
_entity.type
_entity.pdbx_description
1 polymer ?
#
loop_
_entity_poly.entity_id
_entity_poly.type
_entity_poly.pdbx_seq_one_letter_code
_entity_poly.pdbx_strand_id
1 'polypeptide(L)'
;MWVFGMGIAAGCGLIVYAVSSVRPHEEVATGDRAPAAGMTVPSGAPGCVATAKLIPSCGAWWGVAPDVFGGRPPSLAIAAAEERMGRRADIVHVYHRGGDPFPTPEERQLAKKRLLLINWKPSVHDTWAEIAGGAIDARIDRVAERIKHRLRVRFFLTIHHEPENDVRASPGSGMTAEDYAAMYRHVVLRLRERGVRNAVMVMTYMGAPNWATKPWFEQLYPGDDVVDWIGLDPYADRRVNDFANLVDKTRGDHASWPGFYRWTQMRFPGKPIMVAEWGAFERHDDPGFKVTFFNSVRRQIRGYPQIKALVYFDSPRAPRGDTRFDSTVPAARAFTELARAPYFSSTPVPDH
;
A
#
# COMPACT_ATOMS: atom_id res chain seq x y z
N MET A 1 4.55 4.92 -17.64
CA MET A 1 6.00 4.66 -17.66
C MET A 1 6.58 5.19 -16.37
N TRP A 2 6.98 4.29 -15.45
CA TRP A 2 7.51 4.64 -14.14
C TRP A 2 8.99 4.98 -14.30
N VAL A 3 9.34 6.26 -14.25
CA VAL A 3 10.73 6.69 -14.31
C VAL A 3 11.17 7.05 -12.89
N PHE A 4 11.78 6.07 -12.22
CA PHE A 4 12.91 6.39 -11.34
C PHE A 4 14.11 6.60 -12.26
N GLY A 5 14.75 7.76 -12.15
CA GLY A 5 15.90 8.10 -13.00
C GLY A 5 17.04 7.10 -12.81
N MET A 6 17.39 6.37 -13.88
CA MET A 6 18.65 5.66 -14.00
C MET A 6 19.35 6.11 -15.27
N GLY A 7 20.60 6.52 -15.10
CA GLY A 7 21.53 6.86 -16.18
C GLY A 7 21.85 5.65 -17.06
N ILE A 8 22.03 5.96 -18.34
CA ILE A 8 22.20 5.06 -19.48
C ILE A 8 23.63 4.48 -19.51
N ALA A 9 23.74 3.19 -19.81
CA ALA A 9 24.85 2.65 -20.59
C ALA A 9 24.33 1.49 -21.47
N ALA A 10 24.41 1.70 -22.78
CA ALA A 10 23.96 0.82 -23.84
C ALA A 10 25.01 -0.24 -24.20
N GLY A 11 24.55 -1.39 -24.69
CA GLY A 11 25.39 -2.42 -25.32
C GLY A 11 24.54 -3.43 -26.07
N CYS A 12 24.55 -3.33 -27.40
CA CYS A 12 23.79 -4.10 -28.39
C CYS A 12 24.11 -5.61 -28.42
N GLY A 13 23.15 -6.40 -28.91
CA GLY A 13 23.38 -7.76 -29.41
C GLY A 13 22.09 -8.46 -29.87
N LEU A 14 21.68 -8.22 -31.13
CA LEU A 14 20.70 -9.04 -31.85
C LEU A 14 21.20 -10.50 -31.98
N ILE A 15 20.29 -11.49 -32.03
CA ILE A 15 20.24 -12.56 -33.04
C ILE A 15 18.89 -13.33 -32.98
N VAL A 16 18.19 -13.23 -34.12
CA VAL A 16 17.39 -14.19 -34.92
C VAL A 16 16.45 -15.23 -34.26
N TYR A 17 15.20 -15.19 -34.75
CA TYR A 17 14.09 -16.14 -34.61
C TYR A 17 14.37 -17.53 -35.24
N ALA A 18 13.83 -18.58 -34.62
CA ALA A 18 13.39 -19.78 -35.33
C ALA A 18 12.04 -20.25 -34.77
N VAL A 19 11.06 -20.34 -35.66
CA VAL A 19 9.71 -20.86 -35.43
C VAL A 19 9.70 -22.31 -35.87
N SER A 20 9.20 -23.21 -35.03
CA SER A 20 8.73 -24.52 -35.48
C SER A 20 7.48 -24.93 -34.69
N SER A 21 6.42 -25.14 -35.46
CA SER A 21 5.09 -25.57 -35.08
C SER A 21 4.97 -27.10 -35.10
N VAL A 22 4.35 -27.69 -34.08
CA VAL A 22 3.60 -28.96 -34.23
C VAL A 22 2.39 -28.91 -33.28
N ARG A 23 1.21 -29.26 -33.81
CA ARG A 23 -0.10 -29.33 -33.12
C ARG A 23 -0.36 -30.75 -32.52
N PRO A 24 -1.58 -31.11 -32.10
CA PRO A 24 -1.93 -31.44 -30.72
C PRO A 24 -2.11 -32.95 -30.49
N HIS A 25 -2.08 -33.41 -29.24
CA HIS A 25 -2.62 -34.73 -28.89
C HIS A 25 -3.64 -34.62 -27.74
N GLU A 26 -4.84 -35.06 -28.12
CA GLU A 26 -5.96 -35.69 -27.42
C GLU A 26 -6.07 -35.65 -25.89
N GLU A 27 -7.25 -35.17 -25.49
CA GLU A 27 -8.02 -35.44 -24.29
C GLU A 27 -7.97 -36.90 -23.81
N VAL A 28 -7.71 -37.07 -22.51
CA VAL A 28 -8.21 -38.22 -21.75
C VAL A 28 -9.01 -37.67 -20.58
N ALA A 29 -10.34 -37.77 -20.70
CA ALA A 29 -11.29 -37.51 -19.63
C ALA A 29 -11.30 -38.68 -18.63
N THR A 30 -11.07 -38.39 -17.35
CA THR A 30 -11.49 -39.28 -16.25
C THR A 30 -11.95 -38.47 -15.04
N GLY A 31 -13.18 -38.74 -14.61
CA GLY A 31 -13.58 -38.69 -13.21
C GLY A 31 -14.18 -37.38 -12.68
N ASP A 32 -15.50 -37.27 -12.78
CA ASP A 32 -16.32 -36.38 -11.97
C ASP A 32 -16.00 -36.50 -10.46
N ARG A 33 -15.37 -35.46 -9.90
CA ARG A 33 -15.36 -35.21 -8.45
C ARG A 33 -16.35 -34.08 -8.18
N ALA A 34 -17.45 -34.44 -7.51
CA ALA A 34 -18.42 -33.49 -7.00
C ALA A 34 -17.72 -32.37 -6.20
N PRO A 35 -18.11 -31.09 -6.38
CA PRO A 35 -17.49 -30.00 -5.65
C PRO A 35 -17.92 -30.08 -4.18
N ALA A 36 -16.95 -30.23 -3.29
CA ALA A 36 -17.16 -30.00 -1.87
C ALA A 36 -17.58 -28.54 -1.68
N ALA A 37 -18.84 -28.33 -1.33
CA ALA A 37 -19.36 -27.04 -0.90
C ALA A 37 -18.59 -26.61 0.36
N GLY A 38 -17.58 -25.76 0.17
CA GLY A 38 -16.90 -25.09 1.27
C GLY A 38 -17.89 -24.16 1.97
N MET A 39 -18.42 -24.61 3.12
CA MET A 39 -19.12 -23.74 4.05
C MET A 39 -18.15 -22.63 4.48
N THR A 40 -18.45 -21.41 4.07
CA THR A 40 -17.79 -20.21 4.57
C THR A 40 -18.28 -19.97 5.98
N VAL A 41 -17.46 -20.34 6.97
CA VAL A 41 -17.70 -19.91 8.36
C VAL A 41 -17.40 -18.41 8.42
N PRO A 42 -18.35 -17.55 8.83
CA PRO A 42 -18.05 -16.15 9.07
C PRO A 42 -17.17 -16.08 10.33
N SER A 43 -15.85 -16.02 10.16
CA SER A 43 -14.95 -15.77 11.29
C SER A 43 -14.90 -14.26 11.57
N GLY A 44 -15.91 -13.76 12.28
CA GLY A 44 -15.78 -12.57 13.11
C GLY A 44 -15.97 -13.02 14.55
N ALA A 45 -15.07 -12.66 15.47
CA ALA A 45 -15.38 -12.87 16.88
C ALA A 45 -16.62 -12.02 17.22
N PRO A 46 -17.62 -12.55 17.96
CA PRO A 46 -18.81 -11.78 18.33
C PRO A 46 -18.39 -10.45 18.98
N GLY A 47 -18.76 -9.32 18.36
CA GLY A 47 -18.50 -7.97 18.87
C GLY A 47 -17.34 -7.19 18.26
N CYS A 48 -16.57 -7.75 17.33
CA CYS A 48 -15.53 -6.98 16.61
C CYS A 48 -16.15 -6.17 15.45
N VAL A 49 -15.90 -4.87 15.41
CA VAL A 49 -16.49 -3.91 14.45
C VAL A 49 -15.43 -2.94 13.93
N ALA A 50 -15.67 -2.34 12.77
CA ALA A 50 -14.86 -1.22 12.29
C ALA A 50 -15.51 0.12 12.61
N THR A 51 -14.72 1.12 12.99
CA THR A 51 -15.21 2.50 13.15
C THR A 51 -15.55 3.13 11.79
N ALA A 52 -16.19 4.31 11.80
CA ALA A 52 -16.40 5.11 10.59
C ALA A 52 -15.09 5.55 9.89
N LYS A 53 -13.96 5.52 10.61
CA LYS A 53 -12.61 5.75 10.06
C LYS A 53 -11.92 4.43 9.69
N LEU A 54 -12.68 3.34 9.54
CA LEU A 54 -12.19 2.01 9.18
C LEU A 54 -11.18 1.42 10.17
N ILE A 55 -11.21 1.83 11.45
CA ILE A 55 -10.33 1.27 12.49
C ILE A 55 -10.97 -0.01 13.01
N PRO A 56 -10.35 -1.20 12.86
CA PRO A 56 -10.88 -2.43 13.40
C PRO A 56 -10.71 -2.44 14.92
N SER A 57 -11.80 -2.73 15.66
CA SER A 57 -11.76 -2.84 17.12
C SER A 57 -10.91 -4.03 17.58
N CYS A 58 -10.82 -5.06 16.74
CA CYS A 58 -10.01 -6.25 16.97
C CYS A 58 -9.05 -6.48 15.81
N GLY A 59 -7.80 -6.83 16.12
CA GLY A 59 -6.83 -7.20 15.10
C GLY A 59 -6.39 -6.04 14.21
N ALA A 60 -6.05 -6.38 12.97
CA ALA A 60 -5.64 -5.44 11.93
C ALA A 60 -6.14 -5.93 10.56
N TRP A 61 -6.31 -5.03 9.61
CA TRP A 61 -6.58 -5.40 8.22
C TRP A 61 -5.38 -6.03 7.55
N TRP A 62 -5.63 -6.93 6.62
CA TRP A 62 -4.61 -7.47 5.72
C TRP A 62 -4.88 -7.05 4.28
N GLY A 63 -3.90 -6.42 3.67
CA GLY A 63 -3.97 -5.93 2.32
C GLY A 63 -2.84 -6.41 1.44
N VAL A 64 -3.01 -6.16 0.15
CA VAL A 64 -1.97 -6.34 -0.85
C VAL A 64 -2.06 -5.25 -1.91
N ALA A 65 -0.90 -4.79 -2.37
CA ALA A 65 -0.71 -4.14 -3.67
C ALA A 65 -0.23 -5.23 -4.64
N PRO A 66 -1.12 -5.87 -5.40
CA PRO A 66 -0.77 -7.07 -6.16
C PRO A 66 -0.16 -6.72 -7.52
N ASP A 67 0.87 -7.46 -7.90
CA ASP A 67 1.51 -7.39 -9.23
C ASP A 67 1.93 -5.97 -9.65
N VAL A 68 2.45 -5.19 -8.70
CA VAL A 68 2.90 -3.83 -8.99
C VAL A 68 4.03 -3.90 -10.01
N PHE A 69 3.99 -3.02 -11.03
CA PHE A 69 4.88 -3.04 -12.22
C PHE A 69 4.75 -4.27 -13.15
N GLY A 70 3.83 -5.21 -12.87
CA GLY A 70 3.55 -6.37 -13.74
C GLY A 70 2.61 -6.06 -14.92
N GLY A 71 1.90 -4.93 -14.86
CA GLY A 71 1.02 -4.46 -15.93
C GLY A 71 -0.34 -5.18 -16.00
N ARG A 72 -0.60 -6.15 -15.12
CA ARG A 72 -1.89 -6.82 -15.02
C ARG A 72 -2.96 -5.85 -14.47
N PRO A 73 -4.19 -5.89 -14.98
CA PRO A 73 -5.29 -5.12 -14.41
C PRO A 73 -5.53 -5.48 -12.93
N PRO A 74 -5.92 -4.51 -12.06
CA PRO A 74 -6.05 -4.74 -10.61
C PRO A 74 -6.94 -5.93 -10.24
N SER A 75 -8.04 -6.17 -10.96
CA SER A 75 -8.97 -7.27 -10.70
C SER A 75 -8.37 -8.66 -10.94
N LEU A 76 -7.53 -8.80 -11.96
CA LEU A 76 -6.81 -10.04 -12.25
C LEU A 76 -5.60 -10.21 -11.31
N ALA A 77 -4.91 -9.11 -11.00
CA ALA A 77 -3.78 -9.12 -10.08
C ALA A 77 -4.18 -9.57 -8.67
N ILE A 78 -5.28 -9.02 -8.14
CA ILE A 78 -5.77 -9.44 -6.83
C ILE A 78 -6.26 -10.90 -6.84
N ALA A 79 -6.97 -11.34 -7.88
CA ALA A 79 -7.42 -12.74 -7.97
C ALA A 79 -6.24 -13.72 -7.95
N ALA A 80 -5.19 -13.43 -8.74
CA ALA A 80 -3.98 -14.24 -8.77
C ALA A 80 -3.19 -14.19 -7.44
N ALA A 81 -3.14 -13.04 -6.78
CA ALA A 81 -2.50 -12.92 -5.46
C ALA A 81 -3.25 -13.71 -4.39
N GLU A 82 -4.58 -13.66 -4.37
CA GLU A 82 -5.40 -14.39 -3.41
C GLU A 82 -5.34 -15.91 -3.61
N GLU A 83 -5.23 -16.37 -4.85
CA GLU A 83 -5.00 -17.78 -5.19
C GLU A 83 -3.66 -18.27 -4.61
N ARG A 84 -2.56 -17.54 -4.89
CA ARG A 84 -1.21 -17.88 -4.40
C ARG A 84 -1.09 -17.79 -2.87
N MET A 85 -1.76 -16.82 -2.27
CA MET A 85 -1.78 -16.59 -0.82
C MET A 85 -2.75 -17.53 -0.09
N GLY A 86 -3.68 -18.15 -0.81
CA GLY A 86 -4.74 -18.98 -0.25
C GLY A 86 -5.71 -18.22 0.67
N ARG A 87 -5.82 -16.88 0.57
CA ARG A 87 -6.83 -16.10 1.30
C ARG A 87 -7.21 -14.85 0.54
N ARG A 88 -8.39 -14.31 0.84
CA ARG A 88 -8.81 -12.99 0.34
C ARG A 88 -8.13 -11.87 1.10
N ALA A 89 -7.75 -10.79 0.40
CA ALA A 89 -7.29 -9.56 1.04
C ALA A 89 -8.49 -8.68 1.42
N ASP A 90 -8.38 -8.03 2.57
CA ASP A 90 -9.35 -7.06 3.08
C ASP A 90 -9.16 -5.70 2.39
N ILE A 91 -7.90 -5.33 2.12
CA ILE A 91 -7.51 -4.09 1.42
C ILE A 91 -6.86 -4.43 0.06
N VAL A 92 -7.30 -3.75 -1.00
CA VAL A 92 -6.58 -3.70 -2.28
C VAL A 92 -6.00 -2.32 -2.48
N HIS A 93 -4.69 -2.27 -2.71
CA HIS A 93 -3.97 -1.01 -2.92
C HIS A 93 -3.75 -0.73 -4.41
N VAL A 94 -4.17 0.45 -4.85
CA VAL A 94 -4.13 0.92 -6.24
C VAL A 94 -3.57 2.35 -6.31
N TYR A 95 -3.07 2.73 -7.49
CA TYR A 95 -2.33 3.98 -7.70
C TYR A 95 -2.90 4.75 -8.89
N HIS A 96 -3.03 6.06 -8.72
CA HIS A 96 -3.48 7.02 -9.72
C HIS A 96 -2.55 8.23 -9.78
N ARG A 97 -2.41 8.84 -10.95
CA ARG A 97 -1.59 10.05 -11.15
C ARG A 97 -2.32 11.07 -12.01
N GLY A 98 -2.09 12.34 -11.72
CA GLY A 98 -2.63 13.44 -12.51
C GLY A 98 -4.14 13.33 -12.68
N GLY A 99 -4.58 13.30 -13.94
CA GLY A 99 -5.99 13.23 -14.34
C GLY A 99 -6.60 11.83 -14.45
N ASP A 100 -5.89 10.78 -14.00
CA ASP A 100 -6.39 9.41 -14.05
C ASP A 100 -7.80 9.32 -13.42
N PRO A 101 -8.79 8.76 -14.11
CA PRO A 101 -10.14 8.70 -13.59
C PRO A 101 -10.27 7.59 -12.54
N PHE A 102 -10.40 7.96 -11.27
CA PHE A 102 -10.79 7.04 -10.20
C PHE A 102 -12.15 7.42 -9.59
N PRO A 103 -12.92 6.44 -9.09
CA PRO A 103 -12.68 4.99 -9.20
C PRO A 103 -12.86 4.44 -10.63
N THR A 104 -12.04 3.47 -11.03
CA THR A 104 -12.23 2.70 -12.28
C THR A 104 -13.41 1.72 -12.17
N PRO A 105 -13.97 1.20 -13.28
CA PRO A 105 -14.97 0.13 -13.22
C PRO A 105 -14.55 -1.10 -12.40
N GLU A 106 -13.30 -1.49 -12.50
CA GLU A 106 -12.70 -2.61 -11.78
C GLU A 106 -12.64 -2.31 -10.28
N GLU A 107 -12.16 -1.12 -9.91
CA GLU A 107 -12.10 -0.68 -8.50
C GLU A 107 -13.47 -0.68 -7.86
N ARG A 108 -14.52 -0.26 -8.59
CA ARG A 108 -15.90 -0.32 -8.08
C ARG A 108 -16.37 -1.74 -7.81
N GLN A 109 -15.95 -2.71 -8.61
CA GLN A 109 -16.29 -4.10 -8.37
C GLN A 109 -15.53 -4.66 -7.18
N LEU A 110 -14.25 -4.32 -7.03
CA LEU A 110 -13.45 -4.70 -5.87
C LEU A 110 -14.01 -4.12 -4.58
N ALA A 111 -14.40 -2.85 -4.62
CA ALA A 111 -15.00 -2.12 -3.51
C ALA A 111 -16.36 -2.65 -3.04
N LYS A 112 -16.96 -3.67 -3.69
CA LYS A 112 -18.18 -4.32 -3.18
C LYS A 112 -17.90 -5.32 -2.06
N LYS A 113 -16.67 -5.79 -1.92
CA LYS A 113 -16.29 -6.87 -1.01
C LYS A 113 -15.02 -6.57 -0.21
N ARG A 114 -14.42 -5.40 -0.44
CA ARG A 114 -13.07 -5.04 0.01
C ARG A 114 -12.97 -3.55 0.25
N LEU A 115 -12.05 -3.17 1.10
CA LEU A 115 -11.60 -1.80 1.23
C LEU A 115 -10.61 -1.49 0.10
N LEU A 116 -10.69 -0.29 -0.47
CA LEU A 116 -9.65 0.22 -1.36
C LEU A 116 -8.69 1.10 -0.56
N LEU A 117 -7.40 0.96 -0.81
CA LEU A 117 -6.40 1.98 -0.53
C LEU A 117 -6.02 2.60 -1.87
N ILE A 118 -6.31 3.88 -2.05
CA ILE A 118 -6.04 4.61 -3.29
C ILE A 118 -4.94 5.63 -3.01
N ASN A 119 -3.78 5.47 -3.65
CA ASN A 119 -2.75 6.49 -3.67
C ASN A 119 -2.94 7.37 -4.91
N TRP A 120 -3.21 8.66 -4.74
CA TRP A 120 -3.35 9.61 -5.85
C TRP A 120 -2.28 10.70 -5.78
N LYS A 121 -1.40 10.79 -6.78
CA LYS A 121 -0.52 11.96 -6.99
C LYS A 121 -1.27 12.98 -7.86
N PRO A 122 -1.76 14.12 -7.33
CA PRO A 122 -2.75 14.95 -8.04
C PRO A 122 -2.25 15.61 -9.31
N SER A 123 -0.93 15.86 -9.41
CA SER A 123 -0.29 16.35 -10.62
C SER A 123 1.11 15.76 -10.78
N VAL A 124 1.58 15.78 -12.02
CA VAL A 124 2.97 15.49 -12.42
C VAL A 124 3.65 16.72 -13.04
N HIS A 125 2.94 17.86 -13.08
CA HIS A 125 3.38 19.10 -13.72
C HIS A 125 3.35 20.26 -12.74
N ASP A 126 2.21 20.45 -12.07
CA ASP A 126 2.02 21.53 -11.10
C ASP A 126 2.79 21.22 -9.80
N THR A 127 3.43 22.24 -9.25
CA THR A 127 4.08 22.21 -7.95
C THR A 127 3.04 22.09 -6.83
N TRP A 128 3.48 21.69 -5.63
CA TRP A 128 2.59 21.62 -4.48
C TRP A 128 2.01 23.00 -4.13
N ALA A 129 2.82 24.06 -4.22
CA ALA A 129 2.34 25.43 -4.02
C ALA A 129 1.27 25.85 -5.04
N GLU A 130 1.44 25.52 -6.33
CA GLU A 130 0.45 25.81 -7.37
C GLU A 130 -0.86 25.04 -7.12
N ILE A 131 -0.77 23.78 -6.71
CA ILE A 131 -1.95 22.98 -6.36
C ILE A 131 -2.65 23.57 -5.14
N ALA A 132 -1.91 23.95 -4.10
CA ALA A 132 -2.46 24.62 -2.91
C ALA A 132 -3.10 25.97 -3.27
N GLY A 133 -2.59 26.66 -4.29
CA GLY A 133 -3.17 27.87 -4.88
C GLY A 133 -4.35 27.63 -5.83
N GLY A 134 -4.75 26.37 -6.04
CA GLY A 134 -5.95 26.01 -6.80
C GLY A 134 -5.74 25.70 -8.29
N ALA A 135 -4.50 25.55 -8.76
CA ALA A 135 -4.19 25.32 -10.19
C ALA A 135 -4.94 24.12 -10.81
N ILE A 136 -5.28 23.11 -9.99
CA ILE A 136 -5.99 21.89 -10.44
C ILE A 136 -7.38 21.72 -9.81
N ASP A 137 -7.96 22.79 -9.28
CA ASP A 137 -9.25 22.77 -8.58
C ASP A 137 -10.39 22.11 -9.38
N ALA A 138 -10.48 22.44 -10.66
CA ALA A 138 -11.47 21.82 -11.55
C ALA A 138 -11.26 20.30 -11.70
N ARG A 139 -10.02 19.81 -11.57
CA ARG A 139 -9.71 18.36 -11.57
C ARG A 139 -10.16 17.72 -10.27
N ILE A 140 -9.87 18.36 -9.13
CA ILE A 140 -10.31 17.88 -7.80
C ILE A 140 -11.84 17.80 -7.76
N ASP A 141 -12.54 18.80 -8.31
CA ASP A 141 -14.01 18.81 -8.39
C ASP A 141 -14.55 17.64 -9.22
N ARG A 142 -13.94 17.33 -10.38
CA ARG A 142 -14.33 16.17 -11.19
C ARG A 142 -14.08 14.84 -10.48
N VAL A 143 -12.98 14.74 -9.72
CA VAL A 143 -12.69 13.56 -8.89
C VAL A 143 -13.75 13.41 -7.79
N ALA A 144 -14.10 14.50 -7.11
CA ALA A 144 -15.14 14.50 -6.07
C ALA A 144 -16.49 13.99 -6.60
N GLU A 145 -16.92 14.48 -7.76
CA GLU A 145 -18.17 14.03 -8.39
C GLU A 145 -18.12 12.55 -8.77
N ARG A 146 -16.98 12.07 -9.31
CA ARG A 146 -16.81 10.64 -9.60
C ARG A 146 -16.92 9.79 -8.35
N ILE A 147 -16.25 10.16 -7.25
CA ILE A 147 -16.32 9.42 -6.00
C ILE A 147 -17.76 9.35 -5.50
N LYS A 148 -18.46 10.49 -5.40
CA LYS A 148 -19.86 10.55 -4.92
C LYS A 148 -20.81 9.66 -5.71
N HIS A 149 -20.68 9.66 -7.03
CA HIS A 149 -21.59 8.92 -7.89
C HIS A 149 -21.21 7.44 -8.03
N ARG A 150 -19.94 7.09 -7.89
CA ARG A 150 -19.41 5.81 -8.36
C ARG A 150 -18.73 4.97 -7.28
N LEU A 151 -18.32 5.54 -6.16
CA LEU A 151 -17.75 4.82 -5.01
C LEU A 151 -18.38 5.37 -3.73
N ARG A 152 -19.54 4.82 -3.36
CA ARG A 152 -20.32 5.28 -2.19
C ARG A 152 -19.83 4.68 -0.87
N VAL A 153 -19.02 3.63 -0.97
CA VAL A 153 -18.48 2.89 0.16
C VAL A 153 -17.29 3.61 0.78
N ARG A 154 -16.96 3.33 2.03
CA ARG A 154 -15.76 3.89 2.66
C ARG A 154 -14.50 3.26 2.08
N PHE A 155 -13.48 4.09 1.89
CA PHE A 155 -12.18 3.67 1.36
C PHE A 155 -11.07 4.54 1.93
N PHE A 156 -9.82 4.08 1.85
CA PHE A 156 -8.64 4.85 2.22
C PHE A 156 -8.12 5.64 1.01
N LEU A 157 -7.76 6.90 1.23
CA LEU A 157 -7.19 7.79 0.23
C LEU A 157 -5.91 8.43 0.76
N THR A 158 -4.81 8.26 0.03
CA THR A 158 -3.55 8.97 0.26
C THR A 158 -3.35 9.98 -0.85
N ILE A 159 -3.17 11.25 -0.48
CA ILE A 159 -2.75 12.29 -1.42
C ILE A 159 -1.22 12.32 -1.43
N HIS A 160 -0.63 12.00 -2.57
CA HIS A 160 0.81 12.07 -2.81
C HIS A 160 1.64 11.38 -1.71
N HIS A 161 1.59 10.05 -1.68
CA HIS A 161 2.42 9.20 -0.81
C HIS A 161 3.92 9.49 -0.98
N GLU A 162 4.67 9.22 0.08
CA GLU A 162 6.13 9.32 0.15
C GLU A 162 6.68 10.69 -0.33
N PRO A 163 6.16 11.82 0.19
CA PRO A 163 6.58 13.14 -0.27
C PRO A 163 8.05 13.43 -0.03
N GLU A 164 8.71 12.71 0.88
CA GLU A 164 10.11 12.95 1.25
C GLU A 164 11.05 12.90 0.04
N ASN A 165 10.76 12.07 -0.97
CA ASN A 165 11.54 11.98 -2.21
C ASN A 165 11.44 13.24 -3.09
N ASP A 166 10.37 14.00 -2.94
CA ASP A 166 10.00 15.09 -3.86
C ASP A 166 10.25 16.48 -3.23
N VAL A 167 10.63 16.55 -1.95
CA VAL A 167 10.91 17.82 -1.25
C VAL A 167 12.12 18.54 -1.84
N ARG A 168 11.92 19.79 -2.25
CA ARG A 168 12.96 20.75 -2.63
C ARG A 168 12.96 21.92 -1.66
N ALA A 169 13.85 21.87 -0.68
CA ALA A 169 13.90 22.83 0.43
C ALA A 169 14.35 24.26 0.05
N SER A 170 14.78 24.50 -1.19
CA SER A 170 15.15 25.84 -1.65
C SER A 170 13.93 26.77 -1.62
N PRO A 171 14.01 27.98 -1.02
CA PRO A 171 12.91 28.95 -1.03
C PRO A 171 12.38 29.20 -2.45
N GLY A 172 11.06 29.31 -2.59
CA GLY A 172 10.40 29.55 -3.88
C GLY A 172 10.35 28.35 -4.83
N SER A 173 10.73 27.15 -4.40
CA SER A 173 10.64 25.94 -5.24
C SER A 173 9.20 25.50 -5.54
N GLY A 174 8.24 25.93 -4.72
CA GLY A 174 6.87 25.42 -4.70
C GLY A 174 6.75 23.96 -4.25
N MET A 175 7.85 23.37 -3.77
CA MET A 175 7.99 21.96 -3.45
C MET A 175 8.64 21.76 -2.07
N THR A 176 8.49 22.72 -1.15
CA THR A 176 8.95 22.56 0.25
C THR A 176 8.04 21.61 1.01
N ALA A 177 8.45 21.18 2.21
CA ALA A 177 7.60 20.36 3.07
C ALA A 177 6.30 21.09 3.49
N GLU A 178 6.38 22.41 3.68
CA GLU A 178 5.20 23.25 3.94
C GLU A 178 4.28 23.35 2.72
N ASP A 179 4.84 23.44 1.51
CA ASP A 179 4.05 23.41 0.27
C ASP A 179 3.31 22.08 0.12
N TYR A 180 3.96 20.96 0.45
CA TYR A 180 3.30 19.64 0.50
C TYR A 180 2.12 19.64 1.47
N ALA A 181 2.35 20.10 2.70
CA ALA A 181 1.33 20.14 3.74
C ALA A 181 0.14 21.01 3.30
N ALA A 182 0.40 22.16 2.68
CA ALA A 182 -0.62 23.05 2.12
C ALA A 182 -1.39 22.37 0.97
N MET A 183 -0.69 21.69 0.06
CA MET A 183 -1.30 20.95 -1.05
C MET A 183 -2.21 19.84 -0.57
N TYR A 184 -1.73 18.99 0.34
CA TYR A 184 -2.51 17.89 0.91
C TYR A 184 -3.78 18.43 1.56
N ARG A 185 -3.62 19.46 2.40
CA ARG A 185 -4.73 20.11 3.11
C ARG A 185 -5.75 20.68 2.13
N HIS A 186 -5.31 21.42 1.12
CA HIS A 186 -6.17 22.01 0.09
C HIS A 186 -7.00 20.95 -0.65
N VAL A 187 -6.35 19.88 -1.12
CA VAL A 187 -7.04 18.79 -1.83
C VAL A 187 -8.09 18.13 -0.93
N VAL A 188 -7.74 17.79 0.32
CA VAL A 188 -8.68 17.14 1.25
C VAL A 188 -9.87 18.04 1.58
N LEU A 189 -9.61 19.31 1.90
CA LEU A 189 -10.67 20.27 2.24
C LEU A 189 -11.60 20.48 1.04
N ARG A 190 -11.06 20.63 -0.17
CA ARG A 190 -11.87 20.80 -1.38
C ARG A 190 -12.71 19.56 -1.71
N LEU A 191 -12.14 18.35 -1.62
CA LEU A 191 -12.92 17.11 -1.75
C LEU A 191 -14.09 17.09 -0.77
N ARG A 192 -13.87 17.54 0.47
CA ARG A 192 -14.90 17.65 1.48
C ARG A 192 -15.91 18.76 1.15
N GLU A 193 -15.51 19.93 0.71
CA GLU A 193 -16.45 20.99 0.27
C GLU A 193 -17.38 20.50 -0.85
N ARG A 194 -16.88 19.63 -1.74
CA ARG A 194 -17.68 18.99 -2.80
C ARG A 194 -18.53 17.80 -2.35
N GLY A 195 -18.47 17.45 -1.07
CA GLY A 195 -19.34 16.45 -0.46
C GLY A 195 -18.75 15.05 -0.37
N VAL A 196 -17.45 14.85 -0.63
CA VAL A 196 -16.78 13.57 -0.35
C VAL A 196 -16.68 13.40 1.17
N ARG A 197 -17.37 12.39 1.70
CA ARG A 197 -17.44 12.09 3.16
C ARG A 197 -17.02 10.66 3.50
N ASN A 198 -16.80 9.82 2.49
CA ASN A 198 -16.50 8.40 2.61
C ASN A 198 -15.01 8.07 2.40
N ALA A 199 -14.19 9.06 2.05
CA ALA A 199 -12.74 8.90 1.99
C ALA A 199 -12.13 9.07 3.40
N VAL A 200 -11.42 8.04 3.86
CA VAL A 200 -10.60 8.05 5.08
C VAL A 200 -9.19 8.45 4.68
N MET A 201 -8.70 9.57 5.20
CA MET A 201 -7.47 10.18 4.73
C MET A 201 -6.24 9.56 5.41
N VAL A 202 -5.29 9.08 4.62
CA VAL A 202 -4.02 8.51 5.09
C VAL A 202 -2.87 9.45 4.71
N MET A 203 -2.02 9.80 5.66
CA MET A 203 -0.76 10.52 5.41
C MET A 203 0.38 9.50 5.43
N THR A 204 0.88 9.13 4.25
CA THR A 204 1.83 8.02 4.10
C THR A 204 3.25 8.50 3.89
N TYR A 205 4.12 8.13 4.83
CA TYR A 205 5.55 8.43 4.84
C TYR A 205 6.37 7.23 4.34
N MET A 206 7.57 7.50 3.83
CA MET A 206 8.53 6.45 3.42
C MET A 206 9.06 5.62 4.59
N GLY A 207 9.20 6.23 5.77
CA GLY A 207 9.79 5.53 6.93
C GLY A 207 11.30 5.37 6.93
N ALA A 208 12.00 6.01 6.00
CA ALA A 208 13.45 5.90 5.89
C ALA A 208 14.16 6.89 6.82
N PRO A 209 15.08 6.46 7.71
CA PRO A 209 15.73 7.38 8.67
C PRO A 209 16.45 8.57 8.04
N ASN A 210 16.99 8.41 6.82
CA ASN A 210 17.67 9.50 6.10
C ASN A 210 16.76 10.66 5.71
N TRP A 211 15.46 10.40 5.61
CA TRP A 211 14.44 11.43 5.40
C TRP A 211 13.84 11.89 6.73
N ALA A 212 13.57 10.95 7.63
CA ALA A 212 12.92 11.22 8.91
C ALA A 212 13.72 12.15 9.84
N THR A 213 15.06 12.24 9.67
CA THR A 213 15.89 13.20 10.42
C THR A 213 16.15 14.52 9.70
N LYS A 214 15.47 14.80 8.58
CA LYS A 214 15.61 16.10 7.91
C LYS A 214 14.92 17.19 8.75
N PRO A 215 15.46 18.42 8.82
CA PRO A 215 14.88 19.48 9.63
C PRO A 215 13.46 19.88 9.19
N TRP A 216 13.11 19.64 7.93
CA TRP A 216 11.78 19.90 7.37
C TRP A 216 10.78 18.75 7.55
N PHE A 217 11.21 17.59 8.07
CA PHE A 217 10.37 16.38 8.07
C PHE A 217 9.02 16.57 8.78
N GLU A 218 9.04 17.20 9.96
CA GLU A 218 7.83 17.49 10.73
C GLU A 218 6.87 18.45 10.02
N GLN A 219 7.38 19.30 9.11
CA GLN A 219 6.57 20.27 8.36
C GLN A 219 5.71 19.61 7.28
N LEU A 220 5.97 18.34 6.94
CA LEU A 220 5.13 17.58 6.01
C LEU A 220 3.72 17.33 6.54
N TYR A 221 3.52 17.39 7.86
CA TYR A 221 2.25 17.01 8.46
C TYR A 221 1.16 18.09 8.24
N PRO A 222 0.06 17.79 7.51
CA PRO A 222 -0.91 18.80 7.06
C PRO A 222 -1.98 19.19 8.08
N GLY A 223 -1.96 18.57 9.27
CA GLY A 223 -2.87 18.85 10.38
C GLY A 223 -3.82 17.70 10.72
N ASP A 224 -4.25 17.67 11.99
CA ASP A 224 -5.04 16.56 12.56
C ASP A 224 -6.44 16.43 11.98
N ASP A 225 -7.03 17.52 11.51
CA ASP A 225 -8.38 17.59 10.96
C ASP A 225 -8.47 17.02 9.53
N VAL A 226 -7.36 16.97 8.79
CA VAL A 226 -7.31 16.45 7.42
C VAL A 226 -6.66 15.07 7.30
N VAL A 227 -6.16 14.49 8.40
CA VAL A 227 -5.53 13.16 8.43
C VAL A 227 -6.23 12.24 9.42
N ASP A 228 -6.72 11.10 8.96
CA ASP A 228 -7.35 10.08 9.80
C ASP A 228 -6.36 8.99 10.25
N TRP A 229 -5.40 8.63 9.40
CA TRP A 229 -4.41 7.57 9.63
C TRP A 229 -2.99 8.05 9.30
N ILE A 230 -2.00 7.51 10.03
CA ILE A 230 -0.58 7.63 9.65
C ILE A 230 -0.17 6.38 8.87
N GLY A 231 0.34 6.58 7.67
CA GLY A 231 0.85 5.54 6.78
C GLY A 231 2.37 5.44 6.84
N LEU A 232 2.89 4.24 6.65
CA LEU A 232 4.31 3.94 6.55
C LEU A 232 4.56 2.93 5.42
N ASP A 233 5.58 3.16 4.60
CA ASP A 233 5.95 2.29 3.47
C ASP A 233 7.34 1.61 3.64
N PRO A 234 7.58 0.78 4.68
CA PRO A 234 8.90 0.27 4.97
C PRO A 234 9.18 -1.04 4.21
N TYR A 235 10.42 -1.21 3.74
CA TYR A 235 10.86 -2.44 3.08
C TYR A 235 12.02 -3.12 3.82
N ALA A 236 11.93 -4.45 3.93
CA ALA A 236 12.93 -5.28 4.57
C ALA A 236 14.14 -5.50 3.63
N ASP A 237 14.97 -4.48 3.49
CA ASP A 237 16.29 -4.56 2.85
C ASP A 237 17.31 -5.28 3.73
N ARG A 238 18.57 -5.38 3.30
CA ARG A 238 19.64 -6.11 4.02
C ARG A 238 19.92 -5.59 5.43
N ARG A 239 19.40 -4.43 5.82
CA ARG A 239 19.55 -3.84 7.16
C ARG A 239 18.35 -4.13 8.07
N VAL A 240 17.38 -4.91 7.59
CA VAL A 240 16.18 -5.29 8.33
C VAL A 240 16.20 -6.80 8.58
N ASN A 241 16.10 -7.19 9.85
CA ASN A 241 16.16 -8.60 10.25
C ASN A 241 14.79 -9.18 10.64
N ASP A 242 13.90 -8.36 11.21
CA ASP A 242 12.59 -8.78 11.69
C ASP A 242 11.56 -7.63 11.60
N PHE A 243 10.31 -7.93 11.98
CA PHE A 243 9.20 -6.97 11.91
C PHE A 243 9.40 -5.77 12.83
N ALA A 244 9.91 -5.97 14.04
CA ALA A 244 10.24 -4.89 14.96
C ALA A 244 11.23 -3.90 14.33
N ASN A 245 12.28 -4.41 13.69
CA ASN A 245 13.24 -3.59 12.98
C ASN A 245 12.67 -2.97 11.69
N LEU A 246 11.67 -3.60 11.05
CA LEU A 246 10.98 -3.01 9.89
C LEU A 246 10.24 -1.72 10.28
N VAL A 247 9.42 -1.76 11.33
CA VAL A 247 8.54 -0.64 11.71
C VAL A 247 9.24 0.41 12.58
N ASP A 248 10.28 0.02 13.31
CA ASP A 248 11.15 0.91 14.08
C ASP A 248 12.59 0.90 13.52
N LYS A 249 12.72 1.02 12.20
CA LYS A 249 14.04 1.07 11.56
C LYS A 249 14.86 2.25 12.09
N THR A 250 16.00 1.94 12.68
CA THR A 250 17.01 2.91 13.12
C THR A 250 18.31 2.73 12.34
N ARG A 251 19.17 3.74 12.36
CA ARG A 251 20.52 3.68 11.78
C ARG A 251 21.49 4.48 12.65
N GLY A 252 22.73 3.98 12.79
CA GLY A 252 23.75 4.62 13.62
C GLY A 252 24.13 6.03 13.17
N ASP A 253 24.06 6.32 11.87
CA ASP A 253 24.29 7.66 11.30
C ASP A 253 23.09 8.62 11.48
N HIS A 254 22.00 8.13 12.07
CA HIS A 254 20.79 8.87 12.40
C HIS A 254 20.38 8.58 13.85
N ALA A 255 21.33 8.69 14.79
CA ALA A 255 21.17 8.23 16.18
C ALA A 255 20.01 8.87 16.96
N SER A 256 19.57 10.07 16.58
CA SER A 256 18.42 10.74 17.19
C SER A 256 17.05 10.21 16.72
N TRP A 257 17.01 9.37 15.68
CA TRP A 257 15.78 8.82 15.16
C TRP A 257 15.32 7.62 16.01
N PRO A 258 14.15 7.70 16.69
CA PRO A 258 13.72 6.65 17.62
C PRO A 258 13.18 5.39 16.94
N GLY A 259 12.95 5.43 15.63
CA GLY A 259 12.13 4.47 14.89
C GLY A 259 10.74 5.05 14.56
N PHE A 260 10.16 4.66 13.43
CA PHE A 260 8.95 5.31 12.92
C PHE A 260 7.71 5.03 13.77
N TYR A 261 7.53 3.80 14.22
CA TYR A 261 6.42 3.45 15.10
C TYR A 261 6.51 4.23 16.42
N ARG A 262 7.68 4.26 17.06
CA ARG A 262 7.92 5.05 18.29
C ARG A 262 7.71 6.54 18.09
N TRP A 263 8.21 7.10 16.99
CA TRP A 263 7.97 8.49 16.64
C TRP A 263 6.46 8.77 16.51
N THR A 264 5.73 7.90 15.81
CA THR A 264 4.28 8.03 15.63
C THR A 264 3.54 7.93 16.97
N GLN A 265 3.95 7.05 17.87
CA GLN A 265 3.38 6.96 19.21
C GLN A 265 3.55 8.26 20.00
N MET A 266 4.72 8.92 19.91
CA MET A 266 4.96 10.18 20.59
C MET A 266 4.20 11.35 19.95
N ARG A 267 4.17 11.40 18.61
CA ARG A 267 3.65 12.54 17.85
C ARG A 267 2.14 12.47 17.61
N PHE A 268 1.58 11.27 17.50
CA PHE A 268 0.20 10.99 17.12
C PHE A 268 -0.40 9.81 17.92
N PRO A 269 -0.39 9.84 19.27
CA PRO A 269 -0.80 8.70 20.09
C PRO A 269 -2.22 8.19 19.84
N GLY A 270 -3.11 9.04 19.33
CA GLY A 270 -4.51 8.69 19.02
C GLY A 270 -4.78 8.22 17.60
N LYS A 271 -3.81 8.28 16.67
CA LYS A 271 -4.05 7.91 15.27
C LYS A 271 -3.68 6.46 15.01
N PRO A 272 -4.50 5.69 14.28
CA PRO A 272 -4.13 4.36 13.81
C PRO A 272 -2.98 4.44 12.79
N ILE A 273 -2.15 3.40 12.78
CA ILE A 273 -1.04 3.23 11.83
C ILE A 273 -1.43 2.19 10.78
N MET A 274 -1.20 2.53 9.51
CA MET A 274 -1.24 1.62 8.38
C MET A 274 0.19 1.41 7.88
N VAL A 275 0.67 0.17 7.86
CA VAL A 275 1.85 -0.16 7.06
C VAL A 275 1.34 -0.34 5.63
N ALA A 276 1.30 0.78 4.89
CA ALA A 276 0.53 0.96 3.65
C ALA A 276 1.21 0.32 2.45
N GLU A 277 2.53 0.16 2.51
CA GLU A 277 3.29 -0.74 1.67
C GLU A 277 4.38 -1.40 2.51
N TRP A 278 4.47 -2.73 2.51
CA TRP A 278 5.67 -3.39 3.01
C TRP A 278 6.04 -4.59 2.18
N GLY A 279 7.34 -4.82 2.02
CA GLY A 279 7.85 -5.95 1.26
C GLY A 279 9.16 -6.46 1.85
N ALA A 280 9.39 -7.77 1.70
CA ALA A 280 10.70 -8.35 1.94
C ALA A 280 11.38 -8.60 0.60
N PHE A 281 12.58 -8.04 0.41
CA PHE A 281 13.34 -8.31 -0.81
C PHE A 281 13.89 -9.74 -0.79
N GLU A 282 13.89 -10.38 -1.95
CA GLU A 282 14.58 -11.65 -2.14
C GLU A 282 16.09 -11.49 -1.87
N ARG A 283 16.68 -12.47 -1.17
CA ARG A 283 18.11 -12.51 -0.86
C ARG A 283 18.67 -13.84 -1.36
N HIS A 284 19.32 -13.83 -2.53
CA HIS A 284 19.85 -15.05 -3.13
C HIS A 284 20.92 -15.76 -2.26
N ASP A 285 21.65 -14.99 -1.47
CA ASP A 285 22.65 -15.46 -0.50
C ASP A 285 22.05 -15.82 0.87
N ASP A 286 20.76 -15.57 1.09
CA ASP A 286 20.00 -15.96 2.30
C ASP A 286 18.55 -16.32 1.92
N PRO A 287 18.34 -17.46 1.23
CA PRO A 287 17.00 -17.89 0.80
C PRO A 287 16.06 -18.21 1.98
N GLY A 288 16.58 -18.34 3.20
CA GLY A 288 15.81 -18.52 4.43
C GLY A 288 15.25 -17.23 5.02
N PHE A 289 15.70 -16.06 4.54
CA PHE A 289 15.35 -14.77 5.10
C PHE A 289 13.83 -14.53 5.15
N LYS A 290 13.13 -14.66 4.02
CA LYS A 290 11.68 -14.39 3.94
C LYS A 290 10.88 -15.26 4.90
N VAL A 291 11.25 -16.53 5.04
CA VAL A 291 10.62 -17.45 6.00
C VAL A 291 10.78 -16.94 7.42
N THR A 292 12.00 -16.60 7.83
CA THR A 292 12.29 -16.07 9.17
C THR A 292 11.59 -14.74 9.41
N PHE A 293 11.60 -13.87 8.40
CA PHE A 293 10.99 -12.55 8.44
C PHE A 293 9.47 -12.62 8.60
N PHE A 294 8.75 -13.36 7.74
CA PHE A 294 7.30 -13.50 7.85
C PHE A 294 6.88 -14.15 9.17
N ASN A 295 7.65 -15.13 9.66
CA ASN A 295 7.43 -15.70 10.98
C ASN A 295 7.63 -14.66 12.10
N SER A 296 8.56 -13.71 11.95
CA SER A 296 8.73 -12.62 12.91
C SER A 296 7.52 -11.68 12.94
N VAL A 297 6.93 -11.34 11.78
CA VAL A 297 5.69 -10.54 11.70
C VAL A 297 4.59 -11.20 12.51
N ARG A 298 4.37 -12.51 12.29
CA ARG A 298 3.33 -13.27 12.99
C ARG A 298 3.51 -13.27 14.51
N ARG A 299 4.75 -13.35 14.99
CA ARG A 299 5.07 -13.33 16.43
C ARG A 299 4.98 -11.93 17.04
N GLN A 300 5.39 -10.90 16.31
CA GLN A 300 5.63 -9.57 16.87
C GLN A 300 4.45 -8.59 16.69
N ILE A 301 3.58 -8.77 15.69
CA ILE A 301 2.55 -7.78 15.33
C ILE A 301 1.64 -7.39 16.51
N ARG A 302 1.33 -8.31 17.42
CA ARG A 302 0.50 -8.04 18.61
C ARG A 302 1.15 -7.05 19.59
N GLY A 303 2.47 -6.88 19.55
CA GLY A 303 3.20 -5.87 20.32
C GLY A 303 3.09 -4.45 19.76
N TYR A 304 2.48 -4.28 18.57
CA TYR A 304 2.32 -3.00 17.89
C TYR A 304 0.82 -2.65 17.73
N PRO A 305 0.06 -2.46 18.83
CA PRO A 305 -1.41 -2.36 18.78
C PRO A 305 -1.95 -1.14 18.02
N GLN A 306 -1.13 -0.10 17.80
CA GLN A 306 -1.48 1.06 16.97
C GLN A 306 -1.45 0.71 15.47
N ILE A 307 -0.75 -0.36 15.07
CA ILE A 307 -0.79 -0.88 13.70
C ILE A 307 -2.11 -1.63 13.50
N LYS A 308 -2.94 -1.06 12.62
CA LYS A 308 -4.30 -1.50 12.33
C LYS A 308 -4.49 -1.96 10.89
N ALA A 309 -3.45 -1.92 10.07
CA ALA A 309 -3.42 -2.50 8.74
C ALA A 309 -1.98 -2.84 8.32
N LEU A 310 -1.81 -3.99 7.65
CA LEU A 310 -0.59 -4.38 6.93
C LEU A 310 -0.95 -4.62 5.47
N VAL A 311 -0.33 -3.90 4.54
CA VAL A 311 -0.61 -3.99 3.10
C VAL A 311 0.65 -4.38 2.36
N TYR A 312 0.75 -5.65 1.95
CA TYR A 312 1.98 -6.18 1.37
C TYR A 312 2.17 -5.72 -0.08
N PHE A 313 3.38 -5.28 -0.43
CA PHE A 313 3.75 -4.90 -1.78
C PHE A 313 4.30 -6.11 -2.54
N ASP A 314 3.50 -6.66 -3.46
CA ASP A 314 3.82 -7.87 -4.21
C ASP A 314 4.26 -7.50 -5.63
N SER A 315 5.57 -7.47 -5.86
CA SER A 315 6.14 -7.11 -7.16
C SER A 315 7.41 -7.89 -7.50
N PRO A 316 7.51 -8.44 -8.72
CA PRO A 316 8.75 -9.03 -9.22
C PRO A 316 9.82 -7.98 -9.59
N ARG A 317 9.45 -6.70 -9.64
CA ARG A 317 10.26 -5.61 -10.21
C ARG A 317 10.22 -4.34 -9.36
N ALA A 318 10.12 -4.48 -8.04
CA ALA A 318 10.26 -3.33 -7.16
C ALA A 318 11.65 -2.70 -7.33
N PRO A 319 11.86 -1.40 -7.02
CA PRO A 319 13.09 -0.68 -7.36
C PRO A 319 14.39 -1.33 -6.86
N ARG A 320 14.34 -2.12 -5.78
CA ARG A 320 15.50 -2.79 -5.19
C ARG A 320 15.46 -4.32 -5.32
N GLY A 321 14.56 -4.86 -6.13
CA GLY A 321 14.48 -6.28 -6.45
C GLY A 321 13.10 -6.91 -6.23
N ASP A 322 13.08 -8.23 -6.26
CA ASP A 322 11.86 -9.03 -6.15
C ASP A 322 11.30 -9.01 -4.72
N THR A 323 10.06 -8.55 -4.57
CA THR A 323 9.30 -8.51 -3.32
C THR A 323 8.17 -9.54 -3.28
N ARG A 324 8.01 -10.37 -4.32
CA ARG A 324 6.98 -11.41 -4.33
C ARG A 324 7.06 -12.26 -3.07
N PHE A 325 5.93 -12.43 -2.40
CA PHE A 325 5.88 -13.17 -1.14
C PHE A 325 6.16 -14.67 -1.33
N ASP A 326 5.98 -15.17 -2.55
CA ASP A 326 6.09 -16.57 -2.96
C ASP A 326 7.25 -16.83 -3.94
N SER A 327 8.30 -16.00 -3.89
CA SER A 327 9.53 -16.20 -4.65
C SER A 327 10.17 -17.58 -4.44
N THR A 328 9.91 -18.23 -3.29
CA THR A 328 10.25 -19.63 -3.03
C THR A 328 9.07 -20.36 -2.37
N VAL A 329 8.99 -21.69 -2.53
CA VAL A 329 7.94 -22.50 -1.90
C VAL A 329 7.91 -22.33 -0.36
N PRO A 330 9.04 -22.35 0.37
CA PRO A 330 9.03 -22.08 1.81
C PRO A 330 8.53 -20.67 2.17
N ALA A 331 8.92 -19.64 1.41
CA ALA A 331 8.44 -18.28 1.64
C ALA A 331 6.91 -18.17 1.44
N ALA A 332 6.39 -18.80 0.37
CA ALA A 332 4.96 -18.85 0.07
C ALA A 332 4.15 -19.47 1.22
N ARG A 333 4.65 -20.58 1.80
CA ARG A 333 4.02 -21.24 2.95
C ARG A 333 4.02 -20.34 4.18
N ALA A 334 5.17 -19.75 4.53
CA ALA A 334 5.29 -18.86 5.68
C ALA A 334 4.40 -17.61 5.54
N PHE A 335 4.32 -17.03 4.34
CA PHE A 335 3.44 -15.92 4.06
C PHE A 335 1.97 -16.30 4.15
N THR A 336 1.57 -17.45 3.61
CA THR A 336 0.19 -17.97 3.71
C THR A 336 -0.23 -18.15 5.17
N GLU A 337 0.65 -18.72 6.01
CA GLU A 337 0.38 -18.88 7.44
C GLU A 337 0.28 -17.55 8.18
N LEU A 338 1.11 -16.56 7.83
CA LEU A 338 1.01 -15.20 8.37
C LEU A 338 -0.31 -14.55 7.95
N ALA A 339 -0.62 -14.59 6.65
CA ALA A 339 -1.78 -13.98 6.05
C ALA A 339 -3.08 -14.56 6.67
N ARG A 340 -3.13 -15.86 6.94
CA ARG A 340 -4.29 -16.54 7.55
C ARG A 340 -4.32 -16.46 9.09
N ALA A 341 -3.38 -15.76 9.73
CA ALA A 341 -3.38 -15.66 11.19
C ALA A 341 -4.69 -14.99 11.69
N PRO A 342 -5.35 -15.52 12.73
CA PRO A 342 -6.65 -15.00 13.19
C PRO A 342 -6.66 -13.50 13.54
N TYR A 343 -5.49 -12.94 13.87
CA TYR A 343 -5.30 -11.51 14.11
C TYR A 343 -5.72 -10.65 12.90
N PHE A 344 -5.60 -11.17 11.68
CA PHE A 344 -5.96 -10.49 10.44
C PHE A 344 -7.34 -10.88 9.89
N SER A 345 -8.15 -11.56 10.69
CA SER A 345 -9.53 -11.93 10.35
C SER A 345 -10.48 -11.67 11.52
N SER A 346 -10.05 -10.89 12.52
CA SER A 346 -10.84 -10.68 13.75
C SER A 346 -12.03 -9.74 13.53
N THR A 347 -11.90 -8.74 12.66
CA THR A 347 -12.95 -7.78 12.31
C THR A 347 -13.39 -8.03 10.87
N PRO A 348 -14.68 -8.23 10.57
CA PRO A 348 -15.15 -8.35 9.19
C PRO A 348 -15.05 -7.00 8.47
N VAL A 349 -14.75 -7.03 7.16
CA VAL A 349 -14.87 -5.84 6.32
C VAL A 349 -16.32 -5.33 6.40
N PRO A 350 -16.56 -4.04 6.69
CA PRO A 350 -17.91 -3.53 6.83
C PRO A 350 -18.72 -3.72 5.55
N ASP A 351 -19.94 -4.22 5.72
CA ASP A 351 -20.94 -4.21 4.65
C ASP A 351 -21.24 -2.76 4.23
N HIS A 352 -21.64 -2.61 2.97
CA HIS A 352 -21.71 -1.33 2.27
C HIS A 352 -23.13 -0.82 2.06
#